data_AF-U3KUV3-F1
#
_entry.id   AF-U3KUV3-F1
#
_cell.length_a   1.000
_cell.length_b   1.000
_cell.length_c   1.000
_cell.angle_alpha   90.00
_cell.angle_beta   90.00
_cell.angle_gamma   90.00
#
_symmetry.space_group_name_H-M   'P 1'
#
loop_
_entity.id
_entity.type
_entity.pdbx_description
1 polymer ?
#
loop_
_entity_poly.entity_id
_entity_poly.type
_entity_poly.pdbx_seq_one_letter_code
_entity_poly.pdbx_strand_id
1 'polypeptide(L)'
;MMPITEEVHAFLTANAAAQIQRDDEYLDPVDGLLHCKTCHGLRQTVIPAPGGTGFLRPRCLCPCQSAAEKQRKAAEEKRERLERIQRRKAHGLQDRRLYDCTFANDNGKTPGLTAKAKRYVEHWEDAARKNIGLLLFGDVGTGKSFLAGCIANALLEQDVPVLMTNFPTILNRMTGLFGSERADFLASLNAYDLLILD
;
A
#
# COMPACT_ATOMS: atom_id res chain seq x y z
N MET A 1 26.36 18.35 -1.91
CA MET A 1 26.28 19.75 -2.37
C MET A 1 27.70 20.19 -2.64
N MET A 2 28.01 20.67 -3.85
CA MET A 2 29.37 21.19 -4.13
C MET A 2 29.58 22.51 -3.36
N PRO A 3 30.79 22.78 -2.86
CA PRO A 3 31.11 24.09 -2.30
C PRO A 3 30.98 25.16 -3.39
N ILE A 4 30.47 26.33 -3.02
CA ILE A 4 30.37 27.49 -3.92
C ILE A 4 31.78 28.07 -4.03
N THR A 5 32.50 27.67 -5.07
CA THR A 5 33.81 28.24 -5.42
C THR A 5 33.64 29.61 -6.09
N GLU A 6 34.70 30.41 -6.17
CA GLU A 6 34.66 31.73 -6.85
C GLU A 6 34.15 31.63 -8.29
N GLU A 7 34.52 30.57 -9.02
CA GLU A 7 34.03 30.30 -10.39
C GLU A 7 32.51 30.07 -10.42
N VAL A 8 31.99 29.33 -9.43
CA VAL A 8 30.54 29.10 -9.28
C VAL A 8 29.85 30.41 -8.93
N HIS A 9 30.38 31.20 -8.00
CA HIS A 9 29.79 32.49 -7.60
C HIS A 9 29.77 33.51 -8.75
N ALA A 10 30.85 33.59 -9.54
CA ALA A 10 30.93 34.44 -10.73
C ALA A 10 29.91 34.02 -11.78
N PHE A 11 29.78 32.71 -12.04
CA PHE A 11 28.72 32.17 -12.88
C PHE A 11 27.34 32.58 -12.34
N LEU A 12 27.10 32.36 -11.04
CA LEU A 12 25.83 32.63 -10.35
C LEU A 12 25.38 34.09 -10.55
N THR A 13 26.27 35.02 -10.24
CA THR A 13 26.07 36.47 -10.34
C THR A 13 25.80 36.92 -11.79
N ALA A 14 26.59 36.44 -12.76
CA ALA A 14 26.46 36.84 -14.17
C ALA A 14 25.10 36.50 -14.80
N ASN A 15 24.37 35.53 -14.23
CA ASN A 15 23.07 35.08 -14.75
C ASN A 15 21.92 35.26 -13.76
N ALA A 16 22.10 36.05 -12.70
CA ALA A 16 21.08 36.29 -11.67
C ALA A 16 19.82 36.97 -12.24
N ALA A 17 19.99 37.93 -13.17
CA ALA A 17 18.89 38.68 -13.78
C ALA A 17 17.99 37.86 -14.72
N ALA A 18 18.44 36.66 -15.14
CA ALA A 18 17.69 35.79 -16.05
C ALA A 18 16.79 34.78 -15.32
N GLN A 19 16.77 34.78 -13.99
CA GLN A 19 16.01 33.81 -13.21
C GLN A 19 14.55 34.23 -13.01
N ILE A 20 13.63 33.41 -13.53
CA ILE A 20 12.21 33.52 -13.22
C ILE A 20 11.99 33.01 -11.79
N GLN A 21 11.62 33.90 -10.87
CA GLN A 21 11.30 33.59 -9.48
C GLN A 21 9.81 33.24 -9.35
N ARG A 22 9.50 32.28 -8.48
CA ARG A 22 8.10 32.01 -8.07
C ARG A 22 7.73 32.87 -6.86
N ASP A 23 6.43 33.05 -6.64
CA ASP A 23 5.92 33.89 -5.55
C ASP A 23 6.38 33.46 -4.15
N ASP A 24 6.70 32.18 -3.97
CA ASP A 24 7.17 31.59 -2.70
C ASP A 24 8.71 31.48 -2.60
N GLU A 25 9.44 32.20 -3.46
CA GLU A 25 10.91 32.15 -3.59
C GLU A 25 11.56 33.52 -3.50
N TYR A 26 12.79 33.57 -2.99
CA TYR A 26 13.65 34.75 -3.06
C TYR A 26 15.06 34.36 -3.51
N LEU A 27 15.75 35.26 -4.21
CA LEU A 27 17.17 35.11 -4.52
C LEU A 27 17.98 35.58 -3.32
N ASP A 28 18.81 34.70 -2.76
CA ASP A 28 19.71 35.07 -1.67
C ASP A 28 20.98 35.72 -2.25
N PRO A 29 21.32 36.95 -1.84
CA PRO A 29 22.50 37.65 -2.34
C PRO A 29 23.83 37.06 -1.85
N VAL A 30 23.82 36.23 -0.80
CA VAL A 30 25.04 35.63 -0.23
C VAL A 30 25.55 34.50 -1.10
N ASP A 31 24.65 33.64 -1.58
CA ASP A 31 25.01 32.48 -2.37
C ASP A 31 24.56 32.56 -3.83
N GLY A 32 23.71 33.53 -4.19
CA GLY A 32 23.20 33.71 -5.54
C GLY A 32 22.22 32.63 -5.98
N LEU A 33 21.58 31.91 -5.05
CA LEU A 33 20.63 30.84 -5.29
C LEU A 33 19.21 31.20 -4.86
N LEU A 34 18.23 30.45 -5.37
CA LEU A 34 16.83 30.59 -4.95
C LEU A 34 16.59 29.85 -3.63
N HIS A 35 15.97 30.54 -2.68
CA HIS A 35 15.55 30.04 -1.38
C HIS A 35 14.04 30.11 -1.22
N CYS A 36 13.51 29.22 -0.39
CA CYS A 36 12.11 29.22 -0.01
C CYS A 36 11.80 30.34 0.98
N LYS A 37 10.75 31.15 0.75
CA LYS A 37 10.30 32.17 1.71
C LYS A 37 9.83 31.62 3.05
N THR A 38 9.34 30.38 3.09
CA THR A 38 8.73 29.78 4.29
C THR A 38 9.76 29.10 5.20
N CYS A 39 10.71 28.35 4.64
CA CYS A 39 11.66 27.56 5.44
C CYS A 39 13.12 27.94 5.19
N HIS A 40 13.38 28.95 4.36
CA HIS A 40 14.71 29.42 3.96
C HIS A 40 15.64 28.36 3.35
N GLY A 41 15.11 27.17 3.09
CA GLY A 41 15.85 26.09 2.45
C GLY A 41 16.03 26.36 0.96
N LEU A 42 17.10 25.79 0.42
CA LEU A 42 17.45 25.87 -0.99
C LEU A 42 16.33 25.32 -1.88
N ARG A 43 16.06 26.05 -2.96
CA ARG A 43 15.17 25.65 -4.07
C ARG A 43 15.90 25.59 -5.39
N GLN A 44 17.20 25.83 -5.36
CA GLN A 44 18.09 25.67 -6.48
C GLN A 44 19.41 25.12 -5.97
N THR A 45 20.02 24.26 -6.76
CA THR A 45 21.38 23.75 -6.50
C THR A 45 22.21 23.94 -7.75
N VAL A 46 23.52 23.99 -7.60
CA VAL A 46 24.46 23.97 -8.71
C VAL A 46 25.00 22.56 -8.89
N ILE A 47 25.04 22.08 -10.13
CA ILE A 47 25.69 20.82 -10.52
C ILE A 47 26.60 21.08 -11.74
N PRO A 48 27.67 20.28 -11.95
CA PRO A 48 28.45 20.34 -13.17
C PRO A 48 27.58 19.99 -14.39
N ALA A 49 27.80 20.67 -15.52
CA ALA A 49 27.13 20.31 -16.75
C ALA A 49 27.55 18.90 -17.23
N PRO A 50 26.61 18.07 -17.69
CA PRO A 50 26.94 16.80 -18.33
C PRO A 50 27.85 17.07 -19.55
N GLY A 51 29.10 16.60 -19.51
CA GLY A 51 30.10 16.88 -20.55
C GLY A 51 31.26 17.79 -20.12
N GLY A 52 31.27 18.28 -18.87
CA GLY A 52 32.47 18.83 -18.22
C GLY A 52 32.76 20.32 -18.48
N THR A 53 32.01 20.98 -19.37
CA THR A 53 32.15 22.42 -19.59
C THR A 53 30.96 23.19 -19.02
N GLY A 54 31.16 23.79 -17.83
CA GLY A 54 30.21 24.71 -17.20
C GLY A 54 29.33 24.11 -16.10
N PHE A 55 28.33 24.89 -15.68
CA PHE A 55 27.46 24.60 -14.54
C PHE A 55 25.99 24.68 -14.92
N LEU A 56 25.16 23.84 -14.31
CA LEU A 56 23.71 23.89 -14.38
C LEU A 56 23.12 24.26 -13.02
N ARG A 57 21.95 24.90 -13.04
CA ARG A 57 21.23 25.31 -11.82
C ARG A 57 19.82 24.73 -11.74
N PRO A 58 19.67 23.41 -11.65
CA PRO A 58 18.36 22.80 -11.53
C PRO A 58 17.64 23.28 -10.27
N ARG A 59 16.32 23.38 -10.37
CA ARG A 59 15.44 23.62 -9.21
C ARG A 59 15.35 22.34 -8.37
N CYS A 60 15.35 22.49 -7.05
CA CYS A 60 15.22 21.40 -6.09
C CYS A 60 14.11 21.72 -5.07
N LEU A 61 13.64 20.70 -4.35
CA LEU A 61 12.61 20.87 -3.33
C LEU A 61 13.25 21.32 -2.01
N CYS A 62 12.72 22.41 -1.42
CA CYS A 62 13.06 22.76 -0.04
C CYS A 62 12.66 21.61 0.92
N PRO A 63 13.22 21.56 2.15
CA PRO A 63 12.77 20.64 3.19
C PRO A 63 11.25 20.67 3.41
N CYS A 64 10.66 21.87 3.34
CA CYS A 64 9.22 22.09 3.48
C CYS A 64 8.36 21.40 2.42
N GLN A 65 8.73 21.55 1.14
CA GLN A 65 8.05 20.94 0.01
C GLN A 65 8.33 19.45 -0.05
N SER A 66 9.55 19.02 0.30
CA SER A 66 9.86 17.60 0.39
C SER A 66 8.99 16.90 1.45
N ALA A 67 8.80 17.53 2.61
CA ALA A 67 7.91 17.01 3.65
C ALA A 67 6.44 16.98 3.19
N ALA A 68 5.96 18.07 2.58
CA ALA A 68 4.59 18.14 2.05
C ALA A 68 4.32 17.10 0.95
N GLU A 69 5.28 16.90 0.04
CA GLU A 69 5.19 15.90 -1.03
C GLU A 69 5.21 14.48 -0.45
N LYS A 70 6.07 14.19 0.53
CA LYS A 70 6.08 12.91 1.23
C LYS A 70 4.76 12.63 1.93
N GLN A 71 4.17 13.62 2.60
CA GLN A 71 2.86 13.49 3.25
C GLN A 71 1.74 13.22 2.23
N ARG A 72 1.74 13.95 1.10
CA ARG A 72 0.79 13.70 0.00
C ARG A 72 0.91 12.29 -0.54
N LYS A 73 2.13 11.83 -0.86
CA LYS A 73 2.37 10.47 -1.35
C LYS A 73 1.93 9.42 -0.35
N ALA A 74 2.29 9.56 0.93
CA ALA A 74 1.86 8.63 1.97
C ALA A 74 0.33 8.59 2.16
N ALA A 75 -0.34 9.73 2.02
CA ALA A 75 -1.80 9.81 2.09
C ALA A 75 -2.47 9.13 0.88
N GLU A 76 -1.90 9.32 -0.32
CA GLU A 76 -2.36 8.69 -1.55
C GLU A 76 -2.17 7.17 -1.52
N GLU A 77 -0.97 6.70 -1.15
CA GLU A 77 -0.67 5.27 -0.96
C GLU A 77 -1.62 4.63 0.07
N LYS A 78 -1.91 5.34 1.17
CA LYS A 78 -2.88 4.88 2.18
C LYS A 78 -4.29 4.77 1.60
N ARG A 79 -4.73 5.76 0.81
CA ARG A 79 -6.05 5.74 0.16
C ARG A 79 -6.16 4.58 -0.82
N GLU A 80 -5.17 4.40 -1.69
CA GLU A 80 -5.12 3.32 -2.67
C GLU A 80 -5.14 1.94 -1.99
N ARG A 81 -4.39 1.78 -0.89
CA ARG A 81 -4.40 0.56 -0.08
C ARG A 81 -5.79 0.28 0.47
N LEU A 82 -6.46 1.27 1.05
CA LEU A 82 -7.81 1.11 1.61
C LEU A 82 -8.83 0.74 0.51
N GLU A 83 -8.77 1.39 -0.65
CA GLU A 83 -9.63 1.07 -1.80
C GLU A 83 -9.38 -0.34 -2.33
N ARG A 84 -8.12 -0.79 -2.34
CA ARG A 84 -7.76 -2.17 -2.72
C ARG A 84 -8.34 -3.18 -1.74
N ILE A 85 -8.20 -2.93 -0.44
CA ILE A 85 -8.77 -3.79 0.61
C ILE A 85 -10.30 -3.84 0.50
N GLN A 86 -10.97 -2.70 0.29
CA GLN A 86 -12.42 -2.66 0.14
C GLN A 86 -12.91 -3.45 -1.09
N ARG A 87 -12.22 -3.32 -2.22
CA ARG A 87 -12.51 -4.12 -3.42
C ARG A 87 -12.33 -5.62 -3.14
N ARG A 88 -11.23 -6.01 -2.49
CA ARG A 88 -10.99 -7.42 -2.13
C ARG A 88 -12.02 -7.95 -1.14
N LYS A 89 -12.44 -7.17 -0.14
CA LYS A 89 -13.53 -7.54 0.77
C LYS A 89 -14.83 -7.78 -0.02
N ALA A 90 -15.18 -6.90 -0.95
CA ALA A 90 -16.39 -7.05 -1.77
C ALA A 90 -16.39 -8.30 -2.66
N HIS A 91 -15.23 -8.72 -3.17
CA HIS A 91 -15.11 -9.93 -3.99
C HIS A 91 -14.94 -11.21 -3.17
N GLY A 92 -14.19 -11.13 -2.08
CA GLY A 92 -13.80 -12.25 -1.23
C GLY A 92 -14.84 -12.64 -0.19
N LEU A 93 -15.65 -11.69 0.28
CA LEU A 93 -16.70 -11.89 1.26
C LEU A 93 -18.05 -11.54 0.61
N GLN A 94 -18.68 -12.51 -0.04
CA GLN A 94 -19.92 -12.25 -0.80
C GLN A 94 -21.13 -12.00 0.12
N ASP A 95 -21.14 -12.57 1.33
CA ASP A 95 -22.17 -12.30 2.34
C ASP A 95 -21.77 -11.11 3.22
N ARG A 96 -22.62 -10.08 3.27
CA ARG A 96 -22.43 -8.89 4.11
C ARG A 96 -22.31 -9.22 5.59
N ARG A 97 -22.92 -10.31 6.07
CA ARG A 97 -22.81 -10.74 7.48
C ARG A 97 -21.37 -11.05 7.88
N LEU A 98 -20.54 -11.45 6.91
CA LEU A 98 -19.13 -11.74 7.15
C LEU A 98 -18.31 -10.49 7.44
N TYR A 99 -18.80 -9.29 7.13
CA TYR A 99 -18.04 -8.05 7.34
C TYR A 99 -17.87 -7.76 8.84
N ASP A 100 -18.86 -8.17 9.64
CA ASP A 100 -18.86 -8.01 11.09
C ASP A 100 -18.16 -9.17 11.83
N CYS A 101 -17.72 -10.21 11.10
CA CYS A 101 -16.92 -11.30 11.67
C CYS A 101 -15.48 -10.83 11.90
N THR A 102 -15.26 -10.17 13.03
CA THR A 102 -13.93 -9.72 13.48
C THR A 102 -13.58 -10.34 14.82
N PHE A 103 -12.28 -10.49 15.11
CA PHE A 103 -11.82 -10.98 16.41
C PHE A 103 -12.25 -10.08 17.59
N ALA A 104 -12.59 -8.81 17.32
CA ALA A 104 -13.12 -7.89 18.33
C ALA A 104 -14.59 -8.19 18.67
N ASN A 105 -15.34 -8.76 17.73
CA ASN A 105 -16.75 -9.13 17.90
C ASN A 105 -16.93 -10.58 18.38
N ASP A 106 -15.84 -11.28 18.70
CA ASP A 106 -15.91 -12.64 19.25
C ASP A 106 -16.55 -12.62 20.64
N ASN A 107 -17.50 -13.53 20.87
CA ASN A 107 -18.20 -13.66 22.16
C ASN A 107 -17.38 -14.45 23.20
N GLY A 108 -16.21 -14.96 22.82
CA GLY A 108 -15.29 -15.65 23.72
C GLY A 108 -15.76 -17.02 24.20
N LYS A 109 -16.80 -17.61 23.59
CA LYS A 109 -17.30 -18.96 23.95
C LYS A 109 -16.28 -20.06 23.64
N THR A 110 -15.39 -19.84 22.67
CA THR A 110 -14.40 -20.83 22.20
C THR A 110 -12.97 -20.26 22.21
N PRO A 111 -12.44 -19.87 23.39
CA PRO A 111 -11.18 -19.12 23.48
C PRO A 111 -9.97 -19.88 22.91
N GLY A 112 -9.94 -21.21 23.03
CA GLY A 112 -8.89 -22.03 22.43
C GLY A 112 -8.93 -22.05 20.90
N LEU A 113 -10.12 -21.96 20.30
CA LEU A 113 -10.27 -21.87 18.84
C LEU A 113 -9.90 -20.48 18.34
N THR A 114 -10.34 -19.44 19.04
CA THR A 114 -9.96 -18.04 18.79
C THR A 114 -8.45 -17.84 18.86
N ALA A 115 -7.78 -18.41 19.87
CA ALA A 115 -6.32 -18.35 20.00
C ALA A 115 -5.60 -19.01 18.81
N LYS A 116 -6.08 -20.16 18.34
CA LYS A 116 -5.53 -20.83 17.14
C LYS A 116 -5.74 -20.00 15.88
N ALA A 117 -6.93 -19.41 15.70
CA ALA A 117 -7.23 -18.55 14.56
C ALA A 117 -6.35 -17.28 14.55
N LYS A 118 -6.17 -16.62 15.70
CA LYS A 118 -5.25 -15.48 15.85
C LYS A 118 -3.82 -15.86 15.51
N ARG A 119 -3.32 -16.98 16.06
CA ARG A 119 -1.98 -17.50 15.77
C ARG A 119 -1.78 -17.80 14.28
N TYR A 120 -2.81 -18.31 13.60
CA TYR A 120 -2.74 -18.56 12.16
C TYR A 120 -2.55 -17.27 11.36
N VAL A 121 -3.28 -16.22 11.71
CA VAL A 121 -3.16 -14.89 11.09
C VAL A 121 -1.82 -14.23 11.41
N GLU A 122 -1.35 -14.33 12.66
CA GLU A 122 -0.05 -13.77 13.10
C GLU A 122 1.14 -14.41 12.37
N HIS A 123 1.03 -15.71 12.03
CA HIS A 123 2.07 -16.46 11.31
C HIS A 123 1.68 -16.76 9.85
N TRP A 124 0.87 -15.90 9.24
CA TRP A 124 0.35 -16.13 7.88
C TRP A 124 1.44 -16.33 6.84
N GLU A 125 2.50 -15.51 6.83
CA GLU A 125 3.58 -15.61 5.84
C GLU A 125 4.28 -16.98 5.86
N ASP A 126 4.48 -17.54 7.05
CA ASP A 126 5.06 -18.87 7.22
C ASP A 126 4.07 -19.96 6.80
N ALA A 127 2.79 -19.79 7.13
CA ALA A 127 1.73 -20.71 6.75
C ALA A 127 1.57 -20.77 5.22
N ALA A 128 1.52 -19.62 4.55
CA ALA A 128 1.44 -19.51 3.10
C ALA A 128 2.66 -20.15 2.42
N ARG A 129 3.88 -19.82 2.88
CA ARG A 129 5.13 -20.39 2.32
C ARG A 129 5.20 -21.91 2.44
N LYS A 130 4.69 -22.47 3.54
CA LYS A 130 4.67 -23.91 3.82
C LYS A 130 3.40 -24.62 3.33
N ASN A 131 2.47 -23.90 2.70
CA ASN A 131 1.16 -24.40 2.28
C ASN A 131 0.35 -25.04 3.43
N ILE A 132 0.36 -24.41 4.61
CA ILE A 132 -0.35 -24.88 5.80
C ILE A 132 -1.78 -24.32 5.80
N GLY A 133 -2.77 -25.21 5.72
CA GLY A 133 -4.19 -24.88 5.92
C GLY A 133 -4.67 -25.11 7.35
N LEU A 134 -5.92 -24.71 7.62
CA LEU A 134 -6.60 -24.93 8.89
C LEU A 134 -7.92 -25.66 8.65
N LEU A 135 -8.17 -26.73 9.40
CA LEU A 135 -9.45 -27.45 9.41
C LEU A 135 -10.19 -27.15 10.72
N LEU A 136 -11.33 -26.48 10.61
CA LEU A 136 -12.22 -26.21 11.74
C LEU A 136 -13.35 -27.24 11.72
N PHE A 137 -13.45 -28.07 12.76
CA PHE A 137 -14.48 -29.12 12.87
C PHE A 137 -15.14 -29.11 14.26
N GLY A 138 -16.36 -29.63 14.35
CA GLY A 138 -17.16 -29.70 15.58
C GLY A 138 -18.64 -29.40 15.34
N ASP A 139 -19.43 -29.41 16.41
CA ASP A 139 -20.90 -29.29 16.35
C ASP A 139 -21.39 -27.98 15.74
N VAL A 140 -22.63 -27.98 15.26
CA VAL A 140 -23.30 -26.79 14.71
C VAL A 140 -23.42 -25.71 15.79
N GLY A 141 -23.22 -24.44 15.42
CA GLY A 141 -23.35 -23.30 16.35
C GLY A 141 -22.13 -23.02 17.22
N THR A 142 -21.02 -23.73 17.03
CA THR A 142 -19.75 -23.52 17.76
C THR A 142 -18.89 -22.34 17.27
N GLY A 143 -19.37 -21.58 16.29
CA GLY A 143 -18.68 -20.37 15.79
C GLY A 143 -17.56 -20.62 14.76
N LYS A 144 -17.48 -21.81 14.16
CA LYS A 144 -16.46 -22.15 13.15
C LYS A 144 -16.46 -21.19 11.96
N SER A 145 -17.62 -21.00 11.31
CA SER A 145 -17.81 -20.09 10.17
C SER A 145 -17.51 -18.65 10.55
N PHE A 146 -17.90 -18.24 11.77
CA PHE A 146 -17.59 -16.91 12.30
C PHE A 146 -16.07 -16.71 12.44
N LEU A 147 -15.34 -17.67 12.99
CA LEU A 147 -13.88 -17.58 13.13
C LEU A 147 -13.15 -17.67 11.78
N ALA A 148 -13.68 -18.45 10.83
CA ALA A 148 -13.20 -18.42 9.45
C ALA A 148 -13.35 -17.03 8.83
N GLY A 149 -14.50 -16.37 9.05
CA GLY A 149 -14.72 -14.97 8.69
C GLY A 149 -13.76 -14.00 9.40
N CYS A 150 -13.42 -14.25 10.68
CA CYS A 150 -12.43 -13.46 11.41
C CYS A 150 -11.04 -13.55 10.79
N ILE A 151 -10.61 -14.77 10.41
CA ILE A 151 -9.35 -14.98 9.69
C ILE A 151 -9.38 -14.23 8.36
N ALA A 152 -10.46 -14.36 7.60
CA ALA A 152 -10.61 -13.70 6.31
C ALA A 152 -10.50 -12.17 6.42
N ASN A 153 -11.24 -11.55 7.34
CA ASN A 153 -11.19 -10.11 7.55
C ASN A 153 -9.81 -9.62 7.97
N ALA A 154 -9.16 -10.32 8.90
CA ALA A 154 -7.85 -9.92 9.40
C ALA A 154 -6.77 -10.01 8.30
N LEU A 155 -6.81 -11.04 7.45
CA LEU A 155 -5.90 -11.17 6.32
C LEU A 155 -6.20 -10.14 5.22
N LEU A 156 -7.47 -9.88 4.92
CA LEU A 156 -7.88 -8.82 3.98
C LEU A 156 -7.40 -7.44 4.45
N GLU A 157 -7.41 -7.16 5.76
CA GLU A 157 -6.87 -5.91 6.34
C GLU A 157 -5.35 -5.79 6.25
N GLN A 158 -4.65 -6.93 6.18
CA GLN A 158 -3.23 -7.01 5.86
C GLN A 158 -2.96 -6.93 4.35
N ASP A 159 -4.00 -6.73 3.54
CA ASP A 159 -3.93 -6.72 2.07
C ASP A 159 -3.50 -8.08 1.49
N VAL A 160 -3.99 -9.17 2.08
CA VAL A 160 -3.91 -10.52 1.52
C VAL A 160 -5.22 -10.84 0.78
N PRO A 161 -5.19 -11.28 -0.48
CA PRO A 161 -6.36 -11.76 -1.21
C PRO A 161 -6.95 -13.03 -0.56
N VAL A 162 -8.18 -12.95 -0.08
CA VAL A 162 -8.92 -14.10 0.50
C VAL A 162 -10.27 -14.26 -0.20
N LEU A 163 -10.66 -15.51 -0.45
CA LEU A 163 -12.02 -15.86 -0.88
C LEU A 163 -12.66 -16.78 0.15
N MET A 164 -13.81 -16.38 0.70
CA MET A 164 -14.67 -17.23 1.51
C MET A 164 -15.92 -17.60 0.72
N THR A 165 -16.15 -18.89 0.58
CA THR A 165 -17.26 -19.45 -0.20
C THR A 165 -17.67 -20.81 0.37
N ASN A 166 -18.67 -21.44 -0.22
CA ASN A 166 -19.07 -22.81 0.11
C ASN A 166 -18.99 -23.72 -1.13
N PHE A 167 -18.88 -25.02 -0.86
CA PHE A 167 -18.75 -26.03 -1.92
C PHE A 167 -19.93 -26.00 -2.93
N PRO A 168 -21.21 -25.88 -2.50
CA PRO A 168 -22.33 -25.76 -3.43
C PRO A 168 -22.21 -24.57 -4.40
N THR A 169 -21.74 -23.42 -3.93
CA THR A 169 -21.57 -22.22 -4.78
C THR A 169 -20.51 -22.45 -5.85
N ILE A 170 -19.40 -23.09 -5.52
CA ILE A 170 -18.36 -23.45 -6.50
C ILE A 170 -18.94 -24.41 -7.54
N LEU A 171 -19.60 -25.48 -7.11
CA LEU A 171 -20.18 -26.47 -8.03
C LEU A 171 -21.23 -25.85 -8.97
N ASN A 172 -22.15 -25.05 -8.44
CA ASN A 172 -23.19 -24.41 -9.25
C ASN A 172 -22.61 -23.48 -10.32
N ARG A 173 -21.52 -22.76 -9.99
CA ARG A 173 -20.80 -21.97 -10.99
C ARG A 173 -20.14 -22.86 -12.04
N MET A 174 -19.53 -23.98 -11.64
CA MET A 174 -18.88 -24.89 -12.58
C MET A 174 -19.85 -25.62 -13.52
N THR A 175 -21.06 -25.96 -13.05
CA THR A 175 -22.05 -26.69 -13.85
C THR A 175 -22.54 -25.92 -15.07
N GLY A 176 -22.51 -24.59 -15.04
CA GLY A 176 -22.90 -23.73 -16.16
C GLY A 176 -21.78 -23.42 -17.17
N LEU A 177 -20.53 -23.77 -16.85
CA LEU A 177 -19.35 -23.48 -17.68
C LEU A 177 -18.98 -24.69 -18.53
N PHE A 178 -18.41 -24.49 -19.71
CA PHE A 178 -17.95 -25.57 -20.60
C PHE A 178 -16.53 -25.31 -21.13
N GLY A 179 -15.78 -26.38 -21.40
CA GLY A 179 -14.45 -26.29 -22.03
C GLY A 179 -13.49 -25.34 -21.30
N SER A 180 -12.98 -24.32 -22.01
CA SER A 180 -12.02 -23.34 -21.50
C SER A 180 -12.55 -22.50 -20.33
N GLU A 181 -13.86 -22.20 -20.29
CA GLU A 181 -14.45 -21.37 -19.23
C GLU A 181 -14.32 -22.01 -17.84
N ARG A 182 -14.35 -23.35 -17.76
CA ARG A 182 -14.10 -24.07 -16.51
C ARG A 182 -12.65 -23.92 -16.04
N ALA A 183 -11.71 -24.01 -16.98
CA ALA A 183 -10.29 -23.85 -16.69
C ALA A 183 -10.00 -22.42 -16.22
N ASP A 184 -10.61 -21.41 -16.87
CA ASP A 184 -10.47 -20.01 -16.50
C ASP A 184 -11.05 -19.71 -15.11
N PHE A 185 -12.22 -20.30 -14.78
CA PHE A 185 -12.79 -20.17 -13.45
C PHE A 185 -11.89 -20.79 -12.38
N LEU A 186 -11.36 -22.01 -12.60
CA LEU A 186 -10.44 -22.63 -11.66
C LEU A 186 -9.14 -21.83 -11.52
N ALA A 187 -8.60 -21.31 -12.63
CA ALA A 187 -7.43 -20.44 -12.62
C ALA A 187 -7.70 -19.14 -11.83
N SER A 188 -8.93 -18.61 -11.89
CA SER A 188 -9.31 -17.42 -11.11
C SER A 188 -9.28 -17.65 -9.59
N LEU A 189 -9.45 -18.90 -9.12
CA LEU A 189 -9.33 -19.24 -7.70
C LEU A 189 -7.87 -19.16 -7.23
N ASN A 190 -6.90 -19.34 -8.12
CA ASN A 190 -5.47 -19.18 -7.80
C ASN A 190 -5.06 -17.71 -7.60
N ALA A 191 -5.94 -16.75 -7.88
CA ALA A 191 -5.70 -15.34 -7.58
C ALA A 191 -5.86 -15.02 -6.08
N TYR A 192 -6.37 -15.97 -5.29
CA TYR A 192 -6.52 -15.84 -3.85
C TYR A 192 -5.42 -16.60 -3.13
N ASP A 193 -4.74 -15.95 -2.20
CA ASP A 193 -3.71 -16.60 -1.39
C ASP A 193 -4.33 -17.53 -0.33
N LEU A 194 -5.56 -17.23 0.10
CA LEU A 194 -6.36 -18.11 0.97
C LEU A 194 -7.75 -18.36 0.37
N LEU A 195 -8.10 -19.63 0.24
CA LEU A 195 -9.45 -20.10 -0.06
C LEU A 195 -10.07 -20.74 1.19
N ILE A 196 -11.19 -20.19 1.66
CA ILE A 196 -11.98 -20.73 2.76
C ILE A 196 -13.22 -21.38 2.19
N LEU A 197 -13.40 -22.66 2.53
CA LEU A 197 -14.57 -23.46 2.19
C LEU A 197 -15.38 -23.70 3.46
N ASP A 198 -16.50 -23.00 3.59
CA ASP A 198 -17.49 -23.16 4.67
C ASP A 198 -18.60 -24.14 4.25
#